data_AF-A0A9D4SL72-F1
#
_entry.id   AF-A0A9D4SL72-F1
#
_cell.length_a   1.000
_cell.length_b   1.000
_cell.length_c   1.000
_cell.angle_alpha   90.00
_cell.angle_beta   90.00
_cell.angle_gamma   90.00
#
_symmetry.space_group_name_H-M   'P 1'
#
loop_
_entity.id
_entity.type
_entity.pdbx_description
1 polymer ?
#
loop_
_entity_poly.entity_id
_entity_poly.type
_entity_poly.pdbx_seq_one_letter_code
_entity_poly.pdbx_strand_id
1 'polypeptide(L)'
;MLSQFHKTLPRKLLELAVAKDASKDTIDLSNNQLERVDLSHFTALRTINLSQNNLSTLSRNNLHAQTVDVNIGNNPWNCDHRIDWLIDMIAEIVEKNGRSYFFESTSNQLMNNVNNHVDLFQTNEPECNQPIEAKMFPFSVWKSVKESSICQTCNCYLKDKYAKVGYRYVSINCTNRNLVSLPSRLPKNTKILDLSANQIRNLNPLSKYHHGELSKWANINKIILSNNLLESLDGLESIRSIVFLDISGNLLTEIPYHIVNKVLSSNKIDKFRIGNNPYVCDCNTVKFQKWLHNNYRIILDIKQVRCGHLRDELLLHNQSFYVGGPMIQQARQSRFFNKEILQINSLHLCPIADTVVDALDLINIVLAVSIMLLIIKVGYDFLWQKRTGKLPRFFKLNI
;
A
#
# COMPACT_ATOMS: atom_id res chain seq x y z
N MET A 1 -42.91 -40.88 -4.04
CA MET A 1 -41.74 -41.21 -4.90
C MET A 1 -42.18 -40.89 -6.32
N LEU A 2 -41.73 -39.87 -7.05
CA LEU A 2 -40.46 -39.14 -7.16
C LEU A 2 -40.82 -37.65 -7.41
N SER A 3 -40.53 -36.67 -6.55
CA SER A 3 -39.28 -35.89 -6.45
C SER A 3 -38.53 -35.66 -7.76
N GLN A 4 -38.27 -34.38 -8.07
CA GLN A 4 -37.31 -33.87 -9.06
C GLN A 4 -37.80 -33.72 -10.52
N PHE A 5 -38.81 -32.88 -10.75
CA PHE A 5 -38.77 -32.07 -11.98
C PHE A 5 -37.80 -30.91 -11.73
N HIS A 6 -36.65 -30.95 -12.39
CA HIS A 6 -35.72 -29.82 -12.45
C HIS A 6 -36.46 -28.58 -12.97
N LYS A 7 -36.76 -27.62 -12.08
CA LYS A 7 -37.32 -26.29 -12.37
C LYS A 7 -36.25 -25.38 -13.00
N THR A 8 -35.61 -25.87 -14.05
CA THR A 8 -34.80 -25.07 -14.96
C THR A 8 -35.75 -24.72 -16.10
N LEU A 9 -35.92 -23.45 -16.46
CA LEU A 9 -36.63 -23.14 -17.71
C LEU A 9 -35.89 -23.89 -18.83
N PRO A 10 -36.51 -24.86 -19.52
CA PRO A 10 -35.81 -25.63 -20.54
C PRO A 10 -35.25 -24.65 -21.58
N ARG A 11 -34.01 -24.85 -22.06
CA ARG A 11 -33.34 -23.97 -23.04
C ARG A 11 -34.25 -23.54 -24.20
N LYS A 12 -35.12 -24.47 -24.65
CA LYS A 12 -36.14 -24.26 -25.69
C LYS A 12 -37.28 -23.31 -25.31
N LEU A 13 -37.69 -23.30 -24.04
CA LEU A 13 -38.71 -22.39 -23.49
C LEU A 13 -38.14 -21.00 -23.21
N LEU A 14 -36.85 -20.91 -22.86
CA LEU A 14 -36.13 -19.64 -22.79
C LEU A 14 -35.98 -19.02 -24.18
N GLU A 15 -35.64 -19.82 -25.20
CA GLU A 15 -35.64 -19.40 -26.60
C GLU A 15 -37.03 -18.95 -27.09
N LEU A 16 -38.12 -19.62 -26.67
CA LEU A 16 -39.50 -19.26 -27.02
C LEU A 16 -40.02 -18.01 -26.28
N ALA A 17 -39.62 -17.80 -25.02
CA ALA A 17 -39.96 -16.59 -24.25
C ALA A 17 -39.22 -15.36 -24.79
N VAL A 18 -37.93 -15.53 -25.15
CA VAL A 18 -37.11 -14.48 -25.78
C VAL A 18 -37.57 -14.18 -27.21
N ALA A 19 -38.07 -15.18 -27.95
CA ALA A 19 -38.60 -14.98 -29.30
C ALA A 19 -39.91 -14.18 -29.35
N LYS A 20 -40.61 -14.00 -28.22
CA LYS A 20 -41.90 -13.31 -28.16
C LYS A 20 -41.82 -11.82 -27.77
N ASP A 21 -40.74 -11.36 -27.15
CA ASP A 21 -40.68 -9.96 -26.68
C ASP A 21 -39.28 -9.29 -26.66
N ALA A 22 -38.29 -9.86 -27.36
CA ALA A 22 -36.95 -9.26 -27.42
C ALA A 22 -36.86 -8.18 -28.51
N SER A 23 -37.14 -6.93 -28.15
CA SER A 23 -36.22 -5.88 -28.59
C SER A 23 -34.82 -6.34 -28.14
N LYS A 24 -33.85 -6.47 -29.06
CA LYS A 24 -32.57 -7.20 -28.87
C LYS A 24 -31.72 -6.83 -27.65
N ASP A 25 -32.14 -5.83 -26.89
CA ASP A 25 -31.41 -5.18 -25.81
C ASP A 25 -32.09 -5.38 -24.44
N THR A 26 -33.32 -5.92 -24.37
CA THR A 26 -34.10 -6.05 -23.11
C THR A 26 -34.68 -7.47 -22.94
N ILE A 27 -34.55 -8.04 -21.73
CA ILE A 27 -35.16 -9.31 -21.33
C ILE A 27 -35.88 -9.15 -19.98
N ASP A 28 -37.14 -9.56 -19.91
CA ASP A 28 -37.89 -9.70 -18.65
C ASP A 28 -38.24 -11.17 -18.39
N LEU A 29 -37.72 -11.69 -17.27
CA LEU A 29 -37.96 -13.03 -16.74
C LEU A 29 -38.48 -12.96 -15.29
N SER A 30 -39.03 -11.83 -14.86
CA SER A 30 -39.56 -11.69 -13.51
C SER A 30 -40.77 -12.59 -13.24
N ASN A 31 -40.97 -12.98 -11.97
CA ASN A 31 -42.12 -13.75 -11.53
C ASN A 31 -42.29 -15.13 -12.23
N ASN A 32 -41.19 -15.88 -12.41
CA ASN A 32 -41.19 -17.17 -13.11
C ASN A 32 -40.73 -18.36 -12.23
N GLN A 33 -40.61 -18.18 -10.90
CA GLN A 33 -40.15 -19.22 -9.96
C GLN A 33 -38.80 -19.88 -10.34
N LEU A 34 -37.95 -19.14 -11.05
CA LEU A 34 -36.69 -19.66 -11.59
C LEU A 34 -35.70 -19.98 -10.47
N GLU A 35 -35.13 -21.19 -10.48
CA GLU A 35 -34.03 -21.55 -9.56
C GLU A 35 -32.65 -21.32 -10.16
N ARG A 36 -32.56 -21.36 -11.51
CA ARG A 36 -31.32 -21.15 -12.27
C ARG A 36 -31.63 -20.46 -13.58
N VAL A 37 -30.70 -19.63 -14.03
CA VAL A 37 -30.76 -18.89 -15.29
C VAL A 37 -29.38 -18.92 -15.97
N ASP A 38 -29.38 -19.17 -17.28
CA ASP A 38 -28.20 -19.06 -18.14
C ASP A 38 -28.47 -18.04 -19.25
N LEU A 39 -27.80 -16.89 -19.18
CA LEU A 39 -27.88 -15.79 -20.15
C LEU A 39 -26.57 -15.60 -20.91
N SER A 40 -25.63 -16.55 -20.80
CA SER A 40 -24.29 -16.43 -21.39
C SER A 40 -24.27 -16.15 -22.89
N HIS A 41 -25.30 -16.62 -23.59
CA HIS A 41 -25.45 -16.48 -25.04
C HIS A 41 -25.93 -15.08 -25.48
N PHE A 42 -26.48 -14.28 -24.56
CA PHE A 42 -27.04 -12.97 -24.87
C PHE A 42 -26.02 -11.86 -24.59
N THR A 43 -25.14 -11.63 -25.55
CA THR A 43 -23.99 -10.72 -25.42
C THR A 43 -24.31 -9.23 -25.57
N ALA A 44 -25.50 -8.89 -26.05
CA ALA A 44 -25.94 -7.52 -26.34
C ALA A 44 -26.99 -6.97 -25.35
N LEU A 45 -27.27 -7.67 -24.24
CA LEU A 45 -28.30 -7.24 -23.29
C LEU A 45 -27.91 -5.97 -22.55
N ARG A 46 -28.82 -4.99 -22.59
CA ARG A 46 -28.76 -3.75 -21.84
C ARG A 46 -29.63 -3.79 -20.58
N THR A 47 -30.83 -4.35 -20.67
CA THR A 47 -31.81 -4.36 -19.57
C THR A 47 -32.28 -5.77 -19.26
N ILE A 48 -32.20 -6.17 -17.99
CA ILE A 48 -32.56 -7.51 -17.54
C ILE A 48 -33.39 -7.43 -16.26
N ASN A 49 -34.56 -8.06 -16.25
CA ASN A 49 -35.39 -8.21 -15.05
C ASN A 49 -35.50 -9.70 -14.65
N LEU A 50 -34.89 -10.06 -13.52
CA LEU A 50 -34.92 -11.40 -12.90
C LEU A 50 -35.66 -11.40 -11.55
N SER A 51 -36.38 -10.32 -11.22
CA SER A 51 -37.00 -10.17 -9.89
C SER A 51 -38.10 -11.20 -9.61
N GLN A 52 -38.39 -11.44 -8.33
CA GLN A 52 -39.49 -12.33 -7.89
C GLN A 52 -39.32 -13.78 -8.41
N ASN A 53 -38.11 -14.33 -8.28
CA ASN A 53 -37.80 -15.71 -8.65
C ASN A 53 -37.27 -16.47 -7.42
N ASN A 54 -36.77 -17.69 -7.61
CA ASN A 54 -36.20 -18.53 -6.55
C ASN A 54 -34.67 -18.69 -6.72
N LEU A 55 -34.00 -17.66 -7.24
CA LEU A 55 -32.57 -17.68 -7.51
C LEU A 55 -31.77 -17.55 -6.21
N SER A 56 -30.86 -18.49 -5.98
CA SER A 56 -29.94 -18.44 -4.83
C SER A 56 -28.53 -17.98 -5.19
N THR A 57 -28.20 -17.96 -6.49
CA THR A 57 -26.89 -17.55 -7.01
C THR A 57 -27.01 -17.22 -8.50
N LEU A 58 -26.10 -16.39 -9.01
CA LEU A 58 -26.02 -16.05 -10.43
C LEU A 58 -24.57 -16.25 -10.91
N SER A 59 -24.41 -16.74 -12.13
CA SER A 59 -23.08 -16.86 -12.75
C SER A 59 -22.63 -15.52 -13.33
N ARG A 60 -21.35 -15.19 -13.18
CA ARG A 60 -20.73 -14.00 -13.80
C ARG A 60 -20.93 -13.96 -15.31
N ASN A 61 -20.99 -15.12 -15.96
CA ASN A 61 -21.14 -15.21 -17.41
C ASN A 61 -22.54 -14.80 -17.90
N ASN A 62 -23.52 -14.67 -17.01
CA ASN A 62 -24.88 -14.28 -17.37
C ASN A 62 -25.03 -12.79 -17.63
N LEU A 63 -24.12 -11.96 -17.12
CA LEU A 63 -24.19 -10.51 -17.22
C LEU A 63 -22.91 -9.98 -17.84
N HIS A 64 -23.05 -9.25 -18.94
CA HIS A 64 -21.93 -8.73 -19.74
C HIS A 64 -21.71 -7.26 -19.46
N ALA A 65 -20.53 -6.73 -19.85
CA ALA A 65 -20.16 -5.34 -19.59
C ALA A 65 -21.10 -4.29 -20.21
N GLN A 66 -21.92 -4.68 -21.19
CA GLN A 66 -22.90 -3.81 -21.86
C GLN A 66 -24.22 -3.70 -21.09
N THR A 67 -24.42 -4.50 -20.05
CA THR A 67 -25.65 -4.46 -19.25
C THR A 67 -25.68 -3.20 -18.39
N VAL A 68 -26.71 -2.41 -18.59
CA VAL A 68 -26.91 -1.07 -18.01
C VAL A 68 -27.94 -1.11 -16.88
N ASP A 69 -28.90 -2.02 -16.95
CA ASP A 69 -30.02 -2.10 -16.02
C ASP A 69 -30.32 -3.56 -15.65
N VAL A 70 -30.32 -3.85 -14.35
CA VAL A 70 -30.46 -5.21 -13.81
C VAL A 70 -31.34 -5.18 -12.57
N ASN A 71 -32.53 -5.78 -12.63
CA ASN A 71 -33.39 -6.00 -11.48
C ASN A 71 -33.31 -7.46 -11.01
N ILE A 72 -32.85 -7.67 -9.78
CA ILE A 72 -32.68 -9.01 -9.17
C ILE A 72 -33.38 -9.12 -7.81
N GLY A 73 -34.27 -8.18 -7.49
CA GLY A 73 -34.95 -8.14 -6.20
C GLY A 73 -35.82 -9.37 -5.94
N ASN A 74 -36.17 -9.60 -4.67
CA ASN A 74 -37.10 -10.65 -4.26
C ASN A 74 -36.69 -12.05 -4.75
N ASN A 75 -35.45 -12.43 -4.44
CA ASN A 75 -34.89 -13.76 -4.71
C ASN A 75 -34.13 -14.21 -3.44
N PRO A 76 -34.12 -15.52 -3.10
CA PRO A 76 -33.45 -16.05 -1.91
C PRO A 76 -31.94 -16.20 -2.12
N TRP A 77 -31.23 -15.09 -2.34
CA TRP A 77 -29.79 -15.06 -2.61
C TRP A 77 -28.99 -15.67 -1.45
N ASN A 78 -27.99 -16.49 -1.74
CA ASN A 78 -27.08 -17.00 -0.72
C ASN A 78 -25.97 -15.98 -0.44
N CYS A 79 -25.86 -15.50 0.80
CA CYS A 79 -24.80 -14.59 1.23
C CYS A 79 -23.45 -15.31 1.33
N ASP A 80 -22.78 -15.52 0.21
CA ASP A 80 -21.42 -16.04 0.19
C ASP A 80 -20.57 -15.42 -0.91
N HIS A 81 -19.31 -15.85 -0.98
CA HIS A 81 -18.33 -15.33 -1.96
C HIS A 81 -18.76 -15.47 -3.43
N ARG A 82 -19.73 -16.34 -3.76
CA ARG A 82 -20.19 -16.56 -5.15
C ARG A 82 -21.00 -15.39 -5.68
N ILE A 83 -21.56 -14.54 -4.81
CA ILE A 83 -22.32 -13.34 -5.21
C ILE A 83 -21.50 -12.04 -5.04
N ASP A 84 -20.26 -12.10 -4.55
CA ASP A 84 -19.40 -10.91 -4.40
C ASP A 84 -19.30 -10.11 -5.70
N TRP A 85 -19.14 -10.81 -6.83
CA TRP A 85 -19.05 -10.18 -8.14
C TRP A 85 -20.33 -9.44 -8.55
N LEU A 86 -21.49 -9.96 -8.13
CA LEU A 86 -22.78 -9.39 -8.46
C LEU A 86 -22.98 -8.08 -7.69
N ILE A 87 -22.57 -8.05 -6.42
CA ILE A 87 -22.58 -6.86 -5.56
C ILE A 87 -21.65 -5.77 -6.14
N ASP A 88 -20.43 -6.14 -6.54
CA ASP A 88 -19.49 -5.21 -7.18
C ASP A 88 -20.05 -4.64 -8.49
N MET A 89 -20.62 -5.50 -9.34
CA MET A 89 -21.17 -5.09 -10.62
C MET A 89 -22.37 -4.14 -10.46
N ILE A 90 -23.30 -4.43 -9.55
CA ILE A 90 -24.47 -3.56 -9.28
C ILE A 90 -24.01 -2.19 -8.80
N ALA A 91 -22.99 -2.14 -7.94
CA ALA A 91 -22.41 -0.89 -7.48
C ALA A 91 -21.86 -0.04 -8.63
N GLU A 92 -21.09 -0.65 -9.54
CA GLU A 92 -20.53 0.03 -10.71
C GLU A 92 -21.61 0.58 -11.65
N ILE A 93 -22.69 -0.20 -11.87
CA ILE A 93 -23.82 0.21 -12.70
C ILE A 93 -24.50 1.45 -12.10
N VAL A 94 -24.78 1.43 -10.80
CA VAL A 94 -25.46 2.52 -10.09
C VAL A 94 -24.62 3.80 -10.09
N GLU A 95 -23.30 3.68 -9.91
CA GLU A 95 -22.38 4.80 -9.99
C GLU A 95 -22.32 5.45 -11.38
N LYS A 96 -22.26 4.64 -12.45
CA LYS A 96 -22.16 5.15 -13.83
C LYS A 96 -23.46 5.79 -14.29
N ASN A 97 -24.60 5.21 -13.91
CA ASN A 97 -25.90 5.59 -14.49
C ASN A 97 -26.69 6.57 -13.60
N GLY A 98 -26.20 6.87 -12.39
CA GLY A 98 -26.81 7.86 -11.48
C GLY A 98 -28.22 7.49 -11.02
N ARG A 99 -28.69 6.28 -11.31
CA ARG A 99 -30.05 5.80 -11.06
C ARG A 99 -30.00 4.45 -10.34
N SER A 100 -30.63 4.41 -9.18
CA SER A 100 -31.00 3.17 -8.50
C SER A 100 -32.38 2.77 -9.01
N TYR A 101 -32.45 1.97 -10.07
CA TYR A 101 -33.72 1.32 -10.44
C TYR A 101 -33.91 0.06 -9.59
N PHE A 102 -34.03 0.29 -8.29
CA PHE A 102 -34.64 -0.65 -7.34
C PHE A 102 -35.82 0.11 -6.72
N PHE A 103 -36.99 0.04 -7.37
CA PHE A 103 -38.30 0.36 -6.78
C PHE A 103 -39.02 -0.99 -6.66
N GLU A 104 -39.67 -1.39 -5.57
CA GLU A 104 -40.23 -0.66 -4.43
C GLU A 104 -39.84 -1.34 -3.11
N SER A 105 -39.40 -0.56 -2.12
CA SER A 105 -39.91 -0.74 -0.78
C SER A 105 -40.34 0.63 -0.27
N THR A 106 -41.62 0.77 0.02
CA THR A 106 -42.22 1.91 0.70
C THR A 106 -41.66 1.97 2.11
N SER A 107 -40.49 2.57 2.27
CA SER A 107 -40.08 3.13 3.55
C SER A 107 -39.51 4.52 3.31
N ASN A 108 -40.41 5.50 3.38
CA ASN A 108 -40.05 6.87 3.74
C ASN A 108 -39.45 6.83 5.15
N GLN A 109 -38.18 6.47 5.28
CA GLN A 109 -37.38 6.90 6.41
C GLN A 109 -36.33 7.87 5.89
N LEU A 110 -36.59 9.14 6.21
CA LEU A 110 -35.62 10.22 6.25
C LEU A 110 -34.35 9.74 6.97
N MET A 111 -33.37 9.21 6.25
CA MET A 111 -32.01 9.12 6.75
C MET A 111 -31.32 10.47 6.56
N ASN A 112 -31.76 11.45 7.36
CA ASN A 112 -30.87 12.50 7.81
C ASN A 112 -29.92 11.87 8.81
N ASN A 113 -28.79 11.37 8.34
CA ASN A 113 -27.64 11.15 9.22
C ASN A 113 -26.37 11.60 8.48
N VAL A 114 -25.88 12.78 8.87
CA VAL A 114 -24.66 13.43 8.37
C VAL A 114 -23.39 12.72 8.89
N ASN A 115 -23.47 11.42 9.17
CA ASN A 115 -22.34 10.63 9.61
C ASN A 115 -22.19 9.44 8.65
N ASN A 116 -21.26 9.57 7.69
CA ASN A 116 -20.79 8.48 6.81
C ASN A 116 -20.01 7.39 7.61
N HIS A 117 -20.50 6.98 8.77
CA HIS A 117 -19.92 6.01 9.68
C HIS A 117 -20.88 4.83 9.82
N VAL A 118 -20.60 3.75 9.08
CA VAL A 118 -21.23 2.46 9.29
C VAL A 118 -20.35 1.69 10.29
N ASP A 119 -20.80 1.62 11.55
CA ASP A 119 -20.10 0.91 12.61
C ASP A 119 -20.40 -0.59 12.52
N LEU A 120 -19.35 -1.40 12.36
CA LEU A 120 -19.47 -2.83 12.05
C LEU A 120 -20.07 -3.67 13.19
N PHE A 121 -20.11 -3.13 14.41
CA PHE A 121 -20.77 -3.76 15.56
C PHE A 121 -22.26 -3.40 15.67
N GLN A 122 -22.75 -2.51 14.81
CA GLN A 122 -24.17 -2.14 14.67
C GLN A 122 -24.76 -2.60 13.33
N THR A 123 -23.95 -3.13 12.40
CA THR A 123 -24.47 -3.76 11.19
C THR A 123 -24.81 -5.22 11.44
N ASN A 124 -26.08 -5.55 11.24
CA ASN A 124 -26.53 -6.93 11.11
C ASN A 124 -25.75 -7.61 9.97
N GLU A 125 -25.65 -8.94 10.04
CA GLU A 125 -25.22 -9.74 8.90
C GLU A 125 -25.99 -9.29 7.66
N PRO A 126 -25.33 -9.10 6.50
CA PRO A 126 -26.05 -8.60 5.34
C PRO A 126 -27.20 -9.55 5.00
N GLU A 127 -28.41 -9.04 5.04
CA GLU A 127 -29.65 -9.78 4.89
C GLU A 127 -29.95 -10.02 3.40
N CYS A 128 -29.47 -11.14 2.82
CA CYS A 128 -29.75 -11.50 1.42
C CYS A 128 -31.17 -12.06 1.17
N ASN A 129 -31.96 -12.19 2.24
CA ASN A 129 -33.41 -12.44 2.19
C ASN A 129 -34.22 -11.18 1.78
N GLN A 130 -33.57 -10.02 1.73
CA GLN A 130 -34.07 -8.80 1.09
C GLN A 130 -33.41 -8.63 -0.30
N PRO A 131 -33.99 -7.81 -1.21
CA PRO A 131 -33.33 -7.46 -2.47
C PRO A 131 -31.87 -7.05 -2.26
N ILE A 132 -30.93 -7.57 -3.07
CA ILE A 132 -29.53 -7.13 -3.02
C ILE A 132 -29.50 -5.64 -3.37
N GLU A 133 -29.21 -4.81 -2.38
CA GLU A 133 -29.14 -3.37 -2.55
C GLU A 133 -27.75 -2.94 -3.04
N ALA A 134 -27.74 -1.89 -3.87
CA ALA A 134 -26.52 -1.22 -4.33
C ALA A 134 -25.69 -0.59 -3.20
N LYS A 135 -26.10 -0.64 -1.93
CA LYS A 135 -25.31 -0.17 -0.79
C LYS A 135 -24.57 -1.30 -0.06
N MET A 136 -24.83 -2.56 -0.43
CA MET A 136 -24.25 -3.72 0.21
C MET A 136 -22.74 -3.84 -0.08
N PHE A 137 -21.97 -4.28 0.91
CA PHE A 137 -20.57 -4.66 0.73
C PHE A 137 -20.48 -6.11 0.25
N PRO A 138 -19.47 -6.47 -0.59
CA PRO A 138 -19.22 -7.87 -0.91
C PRO A 138 -19.11 -8.71 0.35
N PHE A 139 -19.78 -9.86 0.36
CA PHE A 139 -19.88 -10.71 1.55
C PHE A 139 -18.49 -11.13 2.03
N SER A 140 -17.56 -11.44 1.13
CA SER A 140 -16.21 -11.82 1.56
C SER A 140 -15.42 -10.68 2.22
N VAL A 141 -15.76 -9.41 1.95
CA VAL A 141 -15.19 -8.26 2.66
C VAL A 141 -15.80 -8.17 4.06
N TRP A 142 -17.14 -8.23 4.18
CA TRP A 142 -17.83 -8.21 5.46
C TRP A 142 -17.35 -9.35 6.38
N LYS A 143 -17.34 -10.58 5.86
CA LYS A 143 -16.88 -11.78 6.57
C LYS A 143 -15.42 -11.63 7.02
N SER A 144 -14.57 -11.14 6.12
CA SER A 144 -13.15 -10.92 6.42
C SER A 144 -12.93 -9.89 7.53
N VAL A 145 -13.84 -8.93 7.72
CA VAL A 145 -13.77 -7.98 8.83
C VAL A 145 -14.24 -8.64 10.14
N LYS A 146 -15.41 -9.30 10.12
CA LYS A 146 -15.97 -9.97 11.31
C LYS A 146 -15.05 -11.04 11.88
N GLU A 147 -14.39 -11.82 11.01
CA GLU A 147 -13.46 -12.88 11.42
C GLU A 147 -12.05 -12.36 11.76
N SER A 148 -11.78 -11.06 11.59
CA SER A 148 -10.45 -10.51 11.78
C SER A 148 -10.13 -10.28 13.24
N SER A 149 -9.01 -10.82 13.72
CA SER A 149 -8.51 -10.57 15.07
C SER A 149 -8.20 -9.09 15.32
N ILE A 150 -7.70 -8.36 14.31
CA ILE A 150 -7.40 -6.93 14.48
C ILE A 150 -8.67 -6.11 14.76
N CYS A 151 -9.82 -6.53 14.24
CA CYS A 151 -11.09 -5.86 14.48
C CYS A 151 -11.72 -6.20 15.82
N GLN A 152 -11.17 -7.17 16.57
CA GLN A 152 -11.53 -7.39 17.98
C GLN A 152 -10.81 -6.39 18.90
N THR A 153 -9.59 -5.98 18.51
CA THR A 153 -8.78 -5.03 19.28
C THR A 153 -9.00 -3.58 18.85
N CYS A 154 -9.30 -3.36 17.58
CA CYS A 154 -9.40 -2.04 16.95
C CYS A 154 -10.79 -1.79 16.39
N ASN A 155 -11.10 -0.52 16.12
CA ASN A 155 -12.36 -0.17 15.49
C ASN A 155 -12.22 -0.29 13.97
N CYS A 156 -12.97 -1.21 13.37
CA CYS A 156 -13.02 -1.39 11.92
C CYS A 156 -14.32 -0.77 11.37
N TYR A 157 -14.21 -0.13 10.21
CA TYR A 157 -15.32 0.55 9.55
C TYR A 157 -15.40 0.15 8.09
N LEU A 158 -16.61 -0.14 7.64
CA LEU A 158 -16.95 -0.23 6.22
C LEU A 158 -17.30 1.17 5.70
N LYS A 159 -16.69 1.57 4.59
CA LYS A 159 -16.83 2.92 4.03
C LYS A 159 -17.21 2.86 2.56
N ASP A 160 -18.24 3.63 2.19
CA ASP A 160 -18.90 3.55 0.88
C ASP A 160 -18.28 4.43 -0.21
N LYS A 161 -17.40 5.37 0.15
CA LYS A 161 -16.84 6.34 -0.81
C LYS A 161 -15.38 6.62 -0.54
N TYR A 162 -14.53 6.32 -1.50
CA TYR A 162 -13.14 6.78 -1.52
C TYR A 162 -12.90 7.60 -2.80
N ALA A 163 -12.66 8.91 -2.66
CA ALA A 163 -12.50 9.82 -3.79
C ALA A 163 -13.72 9.88 -4.73
N LYS A 164 -13.55 10.37 -5.97
CA LYS A 164 -14.64 10.58 -6.96
C LYS A 164 -15.12 9.30 -7.67
N VAL A 165 -14.59 8.13 -7.29
CA VAL A 165 -14.94 6.80 -7.83
C VAL A 165 -15.43 5.99 -6.64
N GLY A 166 -16.67 5.48 -6.63
CA GLY A 166 -17.35 4.99 -5.43
C GLY A 166 -16.90 3.60 -4.95
N TYR A 167 -15.60 3.34 -4.88
CA TYR A 167 -15.13 2.06 -4.36
C TYR A 167 -15.31 1.97 -2.84
N ARG A 168 -16.02 0.92 -2.43
CA ARG A 168 -16.16 0.46 -1.04
C ARG A 168 -14.84 -0.02 -0.47
N TYR A 169 -14.54 0.35 0.76
CA TYR A 169 -13.29 -0.03 1.43
C TYR A 169 -13.44 -0.23 2.94
N VAL A 170 -12.42 -0.87 3.52
CA VAL A 170 -12.27 -1.02 4.97
C VAL A 170 -11.28 0.03 5.50
N SER A 171 -11.70 0.74 6.54
CA SER A 171 -10.87 1.65 7.34
C SER A 171 -10.70 1.08 8.74
N ILE A 172 -9.48 1.03 9.25
CA ILE A 172 -9.18 0.46 10.57
C ILE A 172 -8.53 1.53 11.43
N ASN A 173 -9.09 1.76 12.62
CA ASN A 173 -8.55 2.66 13.63
C ASN A 173 -8.11 1.85 14.86
N CYS A 174 -6.79 1.73 15.00
CA CYS A 174 -6.08 1.09 16.10
C CYS A 174 -5.33 2.12 16.96
N THR A 175 -5.72 3.39 16.96
CA THR A 175 -5.03 4.42 17.73
C THR A 175 -5.05 4.09 19.23
N ASN A 176 -3.92 4.24 19.91
CA ASN A 176 -3.79 4.07 21.36
C ASN A 176 -4.32 2.73 21.89
N ARG A 177 -3.90 1.62 21.27
CA ARG A 177 -4.28 0.25 21.64
C ARG A 177 -3.13 -0.56 22.26
N ASN A 178 -2.03 0.10 22.63
CA ASN A 178 -0.82 -0.51 23.19
C ASN A 178 -0.21 -1.62 22.31
N LEU A 179 -0.35 -1.51 20.98
CA LEU A 179 0.20 -2.49 20.06
C LEU A 179 1.74 -2.40 20.04
N VAL A 180 2.42 -3.54 20.16
CA VAL A 180 3.90 -3.61 20.15
C VAL A 180 4.44 -4.05 18.77
N SER A 181 3.58 -4.61 17.93
CA SER A 181 3.91 -5.07 16.58
C SER A 181 2.76 -4.82 15.62
N LEU A 182 3.06 -4.81 14.32
CA LEU A 182 2.01 -4.80 13.28
C LEU A 182 1.15 -6.08 13.36
N PRO A 183 -0.14 -6.02 12.99
CA PRO A 183 -0.97 -7.21 12.84
C PRO A 183 -0.42 -8.14 11.74
N SER A 184 -0.60 -9.45 11.89
CA SER A 184 -0.15 -10.41 10.86
C SER A 184 -1.06 -10.44 9.63
N ARG A 185 -2.35 -10.11 9.80
CA ARG A 185 -3.36 -10.14 8.75
C ARG A 185 -4.27 -8.92 8.86
N LEU A 186 -4.68 -8.41 7.70
CA LEU A 186 -5.67 -7.35 7.57
C LEU A 186 -6.91 -7.89 6.86
N PRO A 187 -8.10 -7.35 7.18
CA PRO A 187 -9.31 -7.59 6.40
C PRO A 187 -9.11 -7.28 4.90
N LYS A 188 -9.87 -7.99 4.05
CA LYS A 188 -9.94 -7.67 2.62
C LYS A 188 -10.36 -6.22 2.39
N ASN A 189 -9.89 -5.63 1.29
CA ASN A 189 -10.17 -4.26 0.89
C ASN A 189 -9.82 -3.18 1.94
N THR A 190 -8.87 -3.46 2.84
CA THR A 190 -8.31 -2.44 3.74
C THR A 190 -7.54 -1.39 2.93
N LYS A 191 -7.97 -0.13 3.05
CA LYS A 191 -7.37 1.03 2.35
C LYS A 191 -6.76 2.04 3.30
N ILE A 192 -7.33 2.17 4.50
CA ILE A 192 -6.89 3.11 5.52
C ILE A 192 -6.59 2.32 6.80
N LEU A 193 -5.39 2.50 7.34
CA LEU A 193 -4.96 1.88 8.58
C LEU A 193 -4.28 2.93 9.47
N ASP A 194 -4.90 3.21 10.60
CA ASP A 194 -4.37 4.08 11.63
C ASP A 194 -3.87 3.25 12.81
N LEU A 195 -2.56 3.25 13.02
CA LEU A 195 -1.83 2.57 14.10
C LEU A 195 -1.12 3.59 15.00
N SER A 196 -1.54 4.86 14.99
CA SER A 196 -0.89 5.92 15.75
C SER A 196 -0.94 5.72 17.27
N ALA A 197 0.00 6.34 17.99
CA ALA A 197 0.07 6.30 19.46
C ALA A 197 0.13 4.87 20.03
N ASN A 198 0.93 4.01 19.42
CA ASN A 198 1.19 2.64 19.91
C ASN A 198 2.69 2.50 20.27
N GLN A 199 3.15 1.27 20.48
CA GLN A 199 4.53 0.94 20.90
C GLN A 199 5.25 0.10 19.84
N ILE A 200 4.91 0.29 18.56
CA ILE A 200 5.44 -0.49 17.46
C ILE A 200 6.88 -0.08 17.17
N ARG A 201 7.79 -1.06 17.12
CA ARG A 201 9.24 -0.81 16.92
C ARG A 201 9.79 -1.16 15.54
N ASN A 202 9.17 -2.10 14.85
CA ASN A 202 9.62 -2.56 13.54
C ASN A 202 8.45 -2.91 12.63
N LEU A 203 8.71 -2.93 11.32
CA LEU A 203 7.73 -3.22 10.29
C LEU A 203 7.92 -4.62 9.67
N ASN A 204 8.62 -5.53 10.37
CA ASN A 204 8.97 -6.88 9.87
C ASN A 204 7.79 -7.67 9.26
N PRO A 205 6.55 -7.60 9.80
CA PRO A 205 5.39 -8.27 9.19
C PRO A 205 5.04 -7.81 7.76
N LEU A 206 5.58 -6.68 7.29
CA LEU A 206 5.41 -6.23 5.90
C LEU A 206 6.29 -6.99 4.89
N SER A 207 7.35 -7.65 5.36
CA SER A 207 8.35 -8.27 4.49
C SER A 207 7.76 -9.39 3.61
N LYS A 208 8.16 -9.38 2.33
CA LYS A 208 7.56 -10.08 1.18
C LYS A 208 7.45 -11.62 1.29
N TYR A 209 8.07 -12.25 2.28
CA TYR A 209 8.27 -13.71 2.32
C TYR A 209 7.51 -14.47 3.42
N HIS A 210 6.61 -13.81 4.16
CA HIS A 210 5.73 -14.56 5.05
C HIS A 210 4.65 -15.33 4.25
N HIS A 211 4.89 -16.63 4.03
CA HIS A 211 3.92 -17.65 3.60
C HIS A 211 3.42 -17.66 2.13
N GLY A 212 4.18 -17.14 1.17
CA GLY A 212 3.89 -17.35 -0.27
C GLY A 212 2.63 -16.68 -0.80
N GLU A 213 1.89 -15.92 0.01
CA GLU A 213 0.80 -15.06 -0.41
C GLU A 213 1.35 -13.67 -0.78
N LEU A 214 0.85 -13.04 -1.85
CA LEU A 214 1.13 -11.62 -2.12
C LEU A 214 0.86 -10.81 -0.85
N SER A 215 1.76 -9.90 -0.49
CA SER A 215 1.64 -9.07 0.72
C SER A 215 0.23 -8.51 0.82
N LYS A 216 -0.52 -8.94 1.84
CA LYS A 216 -1.91 -8.51 2.11
C LYS A 216 -2.02 -7.01 2.44
N TRP A 217 -0.87 -6.34 2.55
CA TRP A 217 -0.68 -4.91 2.74
C TRP A 217 -0.55 -4.14 1.41
N ALA A 218 -0.39 -4.83 0.27
CA ALA A 218 -0.04 -4.23 -1.02
C ALA A 218 -1.03 -3.17 -1.51
N ASN A 219 -2.28 -3.21 -1.04
CA ASN A 219 -3.40 -2.39 -1.50
C ASN A 219 -3.77 -1.25 -0.53
N ILE A 220 -3.00 -1.02 0.53
CA ILE A 220 -3.23 0.08 1.49
C ILE A 220 -2.79 1.41 0.87
N ASN A 221 -3.69 2.39 0.91
CA ASN A 221 -3.44 3.72 0.38
C ASN A 221 -3.03 4.72 1.47
N LYS A 222 -3.54 4.58 2.69
CA LYS A 222 -3.24 5.48 3.81
C LYS A 222 -2.79 4.68 5.02
N ILE A 223 -1.57 4.93 5.48
CA ILE A 223 -1.03 4.32 6.69
C ILE A 223 -0.53 5.41 7.65
N ILE A 224 -1.00 5.35 8.90
CA ILE A 224 -0.62 6.28 9.97
C ILE A 224 0.08 5.47 11.05
N LEU A 225 1.37 5.71 11.23
CA LEU A 225 2.27 5.07 12.20
C LEU A 225 2.88 6.13 13.12
N SER A 226 2.27 7.31 13.20
CA SER A 226 2.78 8.39 14.03
C SER A 226 2.81 8.03 15.51
N ASN A 227 3.70 8.66 16.26
CA ASN A 227 3.75 8.50 17.71
C ASN A 227 3.95 7.04 18.16
N ASN A 228 4.75 6.27 17.42
CA ASN A 228 5.19 4.93 17.78
C ASN A 228 6.66 4.96 18.27
N LEU A 229 7.35 3.82 18.21
CA LEU A 229 8.74 3.64 18.63
C LEU A 229 9.59 3.08 17.47
N LEU A 230 9.24 3.40 16.21
CA LEU A 230 9.92 2.86 15.04
C LEU A 230 11.36 3.36 14.97
N GLU A 231 12.31 2.43 14.88
CA GLU A 231 13.74 2.70 14.71
C GLU A 231 14.21 2.50 13.27
N SER A 232 13.52 1.64 12.50
CA SER A 232 13.78 1.37 11.09
C SER A 232 12.48 1.32 10.27
N LEU A 233 12.60 1.57 8.97
CA LEU A 233 11.52 1.49 7.98
C LEU A 233 11.61 0.24 7.09
N ASP A 234 12.47 -0.72 7.43
CA ASP A 234 12.66 -1.95 6.65
C ASP A 234 11.33 -2.72 6.50
N GLY A 235 11.01 -3.13 5.27
CA GLY A 235 9.77 -3.81 4.92
C GLY A 235 8.71 -2.89 4.31
N LEU A 236 8.82 -1.56 4.50
CA LEU A 236 7.88 -0.59 3.92
C LEU A 236 7.86 -0.64 2.38
N GLU A 237 8.97 -1.04 1.75
CA GLU A 237 9.11 -1.25 0.32
C GLU A 237 8.21 -2.36 -0.27
N SER A 238 7.59 -3.15 0.59
CA SER A 238 6.61 -4.17 0.19
C SER A 238 5.24 -3.58 -0.13
N ILE A 239 4.93 -2.36 0.34
CA ILE A 239 3.66 -1.69 0.09
C ILE A 239 3.78 -0.81 -1.17
N ARG A 240 2.98 -1.11 -2.21
CA ARG A 240 3.12 -0.51 -3.55
C ARG A 240 2.06 0.54 -3.90
N SER A 241 1.12 0.81 -3.00
CA SER A 241 -0.04 1.67 -3.26
C SER A 241 -0.21 2.80 -2.25
N ILE A 242 0.81 3.06 -1.42
CA ILE A 242 0.80 4.18 -0.47
C ILE A 242 0.58 5.49 -1.23
N VAL A 243 -0.41 6.26 -0.77
CA VAL A 243 -0.74 7.62 -1.19
C VAL A 243 -0.44 8.59 -0.05
N PHE A 244 -0.70 8.17 1.19
CA PHE A 244 -0.43 8.94 2.39
C PHE A 244 0.32 8.08 3.43
N LEU A 245 1.44 8.60 3.92
CA LEU A 245 2.27 7.98 4.95
C LEU A 245 2.55 8.98 6.07
N ASP A 246 2.25 8.60 7.30
CA ASP A 246 2.63 9.37 8.48
C ASP A 246 3.48 8.50 9.41
N ILE A 247 4.77 8.83 9.52
CA ILE A 247 5.74 8.20 10.41
C ILE A 247 6.34 9.22 11.38
N SER A 248 5.65 10.34 11.59
CA SER A 248 6.09 11.40 12.50
C SER A 248 6.12 10.94 13.96
N GLY A 249 6.98 11.53 14.79
CA GLY A 249 7.00 11.22 16.23
C GLY A 249 7.49 9.80 16.58
N ASN A 250 8.38 9.23 15.76
CA ASN A 250 9.02 7.94 16.01
C ASN A 250 10.47 8.13 16.50
N LEU A 251 11.29 7.08 16.45
CA LEU A 251 12.69 7.05 16.87
C LEU A 251 13.65 6.93 15.68
N LEU A 252 13.22 7.37 14.50
CA LEU A 252 14.02 7.26 13.27
C LEU A 252 15.20 8.22 13.31
N THR A 253 16.40 7.69 13.18
CA THR A 253 17.63 8.49 13.11
C THR A 253 18.03 8.85 11.68
N GLU A 254 17.50 8.13 10.71
CA GLU A 254 17.67 8.41 9.28
C GLU A 254 16.48 7.88 8.48
N ILE A 255 16.35 8.33 7.23
CA ILE A 255 15.50 7.66 6.24
C ILE A 255 16.42 7.04 5.19
N PRO A 256 16.53 5.69 5.12
CA PRO A 256 17.41 5.04 4.17
C PRO A 256 17.13 5.44 2.72
N TYR A 257 18.19 5.64 1.94
CA TYR A 257 18.08 6.08 0.54
C TYR A 257 17.19 5.18 -0.33
N HIS A 258 17.19 3.87 -0.06
CA HIS A 258 16.36 2.92 -0.79
C HIS A 258 14.86 3.14 -0.54
N ILE A 259 14.45 3.53 0.69
CA ILE A 259 13.06 3.89 1.02
C ILE A 259 12.69 5.21 0.34
N VAL A 260 13.58 6.20 0.41
CA VAL A 260 13.40 7.50 -0.25
C VAL A 260 13.09 7.33 -1.73
N ASN A 261 13.87 6.53 -2.45
CA ASN A 261 13.72 6.37 -3.89
C ASN A 261 12.57 5.46 -4.30
N LYS A 262 12.35 4.36 -3.57
CA LYS A 262 11.40 3.31 -3.99
C LYS A 262 10.00 3.56 -3.48
N VAL A 263 9.88 4.04 -2.24
CA VAL A 263 8.60 4.29 -1.59
C VAL A 263 8.27 5.77 -1.73
N LEU A 264 9.07 6.65 -1.13
CA LEU A 264 8.71 8.06 -0.93
C LEU A 264 8.73 8.88 -2.23
N SER A 265 9.48 8.46 -3.24
CA SER A 265 9.54 9.10 -4.56
C SER A 265 8.65 8.40 -5.60
N SER A 266 7.72 7.55 -5.17
CA SER A 266 6.74 6.93 -6.05
C SER A 266 5.72 7.96 -6.54
N ASN A 267 5.39 7.93 -7.84
CA ASN A 267 4.37 8.79 -8.46
C ASN A 267 2.95 8.65 -7.86
N LYS A 268 2.73 7.67 -6.98
CA LYS A 268 1.45 7.45 -6.30
C LYS A 268 1.32 8.20 -4.98
N ILE A 269 2.43 8.59 -4.35
CA ILE A 269 2.41 9.29 -3.07
C ILE A 269 2.01 10.74 -3.30
N ASP A 270 1.02 11.19 -2.53
CA ASP A 270 0.53 12.57 -2.55
C ASP A 270 1.13 13.38 -1.39
N LYS A 271 1.11 12.82 -0.17
CA LYS A 271 1.48 13.55 1.05
C LYS A 271 2.17 12.66 2.07
N PHE A 272 3.08 13.23 2.84
CA PHE A 272 3.72 12.53 3.96
C PHE A 272 3.98 13.41 5.17
N ARG A 273 4.17 12.73 6.31
CA ARG A 273 4.65 13.30 7.56
C ARG A 273 5.80 12.48 8.13
N ILE A 274 6.90 13.14 8.40
CA ILE A 274 8.16 12.53 8.85
C ILE A 274 8.84 13.32 9.97
N GLY A 275 8.25 14.43 10.41
CA GLY A 275 8.80 15.28 11.46
C GLY A 275 8.85 14.61 12.84
N ASN A 276 9.46 15.29 13.81
CA ASN A 276 9.59 14.82 15.19
C ASN A 276 10.26 13.46 15.33
N ASN A 277 11.28 13.21 14.51
CA ASN A 277 12.15 12.06 14.59
C ASN A 277 13.57 12.54 14.93
N PRO A 278 14.34 11.79 15.76
CA PRO A 278 15.67 12.17 16.22
C PRO A 278 16.75 12.01 15.13
N TYR A 279 16.61 12.72 14.01
CA TYR A 279 17.51 12.57 12.86
C TYR A 279 18.96 12.90 13.20
N VAL A 280 19.87 12.01 12.83
CA VAL A 280 21.30 12.28 12.80
C VAL A 280 21.60 13.20 11.63
N CYS A 281 22.37 14.25 11.91
CA CYS A 281 22.76 15.25 10.93
C CYS A 281 24.28 15.24 10.74
N ASP A 282 24.73 14.53 9.71
CA ASP A 282 26.12 14.30 9.33
C ASP A 282 26.28 14.36 7.79
N CYS A 283 27.40 13.84 7.27
CA CYS A 283 27.63 13.84 5.82
C CYS A 283 26.62 12.97 5.04
N ASN A 284 26.08 11.90 5.63
CA ASN A 284 25.07 11.05 4.98
C ASN A 284 23.73 11.77 4.81
N THR A 285 23.44 12.73 5.69
CA THR A 285 22.23 13.55 5.64
C THR A 285 22.15 14.43 4.39
N VAL A 286 23.25 14.75 3.71
CA VAL A 286 23.25 15.63 2.52
C VAL A 286 22.35 15.09 1.40
N LYS A 287 22.34 13.77 1.17
CA LYS A 287 21.46 13.16 0.15
C LYS A 287 19.99 13.30 0.53
N PHE A 288 19.67 13.06 1.80
CA PHE A 288 18.33 13.21 2.34
C PHE A 288 17.87 14.67 2.30
N GLN A 289 18.73 15.61 2.69
CA GLN A 289 18.49 17.05 2.60
C GLN A 289 18.17 17.49 1.17
N LYS A 290 18.94 17.03 0.18
CA LYS A 290 18.66 17.30 -1.24
C LYS A 290 17.28 16.77 -1.65
N TRP A 291 16.92 15.56 -1.19
CA TRP A 291 15.59 15.01 -1.43
C TRP A 291 14.48 15.85 -0.77
N LEU A 292 14.68 16.33 0.46
CA LEU A 292 13.72 17.23 1.13
C LEU A 292 13.52 18.52 0.33
N HIS A 293 14.58 19.13 -0.20
CA HIS A 293 14.48 20.33 -1.04
C HIS A 293 13.66 20.10 -2.31
N ASN A 294 13.77 18.90 -2.91
CA ASN A 294 13.02 18.58 -4.12
C ASN A 294 11.55 18.24 -3.83
N ASN A 295 11.24 17.82 -2.60
CA ASN A 295 9.93 17.27 -2.24
C ASN A 295 9.19 18.09 -1.17
N TYR A 296 9.67 19.28 -0.80
CA TYR A 296 9.13 20.09 0.31
C TYR A 296 7.61 20.32 0.26
N ARG A 297 6.99 20.33 -0.93
CA ARG A 297 5.55 20.57 -1.11
C ARG A 297 4.65 19.42 -0.65
N ILE A 298 5.16 18.20 -0.69
CA ILE A 298 4.40 16.99 -0.32
C ILE A 298 4.65 16.59 1.15
N ILE A 299 5.59 17.24 1.82
CA ILE A 299 5.93 17.06 3.24
C ILE A 299 5.09 18.02 4.08
N LEU A 300 4.08 17.50 4.79
CA LEU A 300 3.14 18.36 5.51
C LEU A 300 3.73 18.99 6.77
N ASP A 301 4.76 18.37 7.34
CA ASP A 301 5.40 18.75 8.60
C ASP A 301 6.88 19.09 8.41
N ILE A 302 7.26 19.63 7.24
CA ILE A 302 8.66 19.90 6.89
C ILE A 302 9.44 20.71 7.93
N LYS A 303 8.77 21.64 8.62
CA LYS A 303 9.38 22.47 9.69
C LYS A 303 9.74 21.69 10.96
N GLN A 304 9.22 20.47 11.10
CA GLN A 304 9.48 19.55 12.21
C GLN A 304 10.54 18.50 11.85
N VAL A 305 11.08 18.53 10.62
CA VAL A 305 12.20 17.70 10.19
C VAL A 305 13.51 18.36 10.65
N ARG A 306 13.91 18.03 11.88
CA ARG A 306 15.01 18.66 12.61
C ARG A 306 16.02 17.63 13.12
N CYS A 307 17.26 18.06 13.29
CA CYS A 307 18.31 17.20 13.86
C CYS A 307 18.08 16.92 15.35
N GLY A 308 18.11 15.65 15.74
CA GLY A 308 18.06 15.21 17.14
C GLY A 308 16.76 15.57 17.89
N HIS A 309 15.73 16.08 17.21
CA HIS A 309 14.49 16.48 17.86
C HIS A 309 13.64 15.27 18.24
N LEU A 310 13.19 15.23 19.50
CA LEU A 310 12.29 14.21 20.05
C LEU A 310 10.98 14.88 20.44
N ARG A 311 9.87 14.15 20.33
CA ARG A 311 8.58 14.60 20.87
C ARG A 311 8.59 14.62 22.40
N ASP A 312 7.89 15.60 22.97
CA ASP A 312 7.94 15.93 24.41
C ASP A 312 7.58 14.76 25.34
N GLU A 313 6.62 13.92 24.93
CA GLU A 313 6.16 12.76 25.70
C GLU A 313 7.30 11.79 26.07
N LEU A 314 8.25 11.57 25.15
CA LEU A 314 9.40 10.68 25.36
C LEU A 314 10.45 11.31 26.29
N LEU A 315 10.50 12.64 26.36
CA LEU A 315 11.43 13.38 27.21
C LEU A 315 10.93 13.42 28.67
N LEU A 316 9.62 13.53 28.87
CA LEU A 316 8.99 13.63 30.20
C LEU A 316 9.00 12.31 30.98
N HIS A 317 9.00 11.16 30.30
CA HIS A 317 8.89 9.85 30.97
C HIS A 317 10.21 9.28 31.52
N ASN A 318 11.33 10.00 31.42
CA ASN A 318 12.66 9.54 31.87
C ASN A 318 12.99 8.10 31.39
N GLN A 319 12.44 7.70 30.24
CA GLN A 319 12.64 6.38 29.64
C GLN A 319 14.01 6.35 28.98
N SER A 320 15.05 6.31 29.82
CA SER A 320 16.45 6.11 29.43
C SER A 320 16.65 4.91 28.49
N PHE A 321 15.74 3.94 28.53
CA PHE A 321 15.71 2.81 27.60
C PHE A 321 15.57 3.21 26.12
N TYR A 322 14.67 4.13 25.77
CA TYR A 322 14.46 4.52 24.36
C TYR A 322 15.38 5.66 23.91
N VAL A 323 15.73 6.55 24.84
CA VAL A 323 16.55 7.74 24.56
C VAL A 323 18.05 7.46 24.71
N GLY A 324 18.41 6.26 25.18
CA GLY A 324 19.78 5.81 25.43
C GLY A 324 20.50 5.19 24.23
N GLY A 325 19.83 5.02 23.09
CA GLY A 325 20.47 4.47 21.89
C GLY A 325 21.62 5.36 21.39
N PRO A 326 22.77 4.79 20.98
CA PRO A 326 23.96 5.56 20.64
C PRO A 326 23.72 6.56 19.50
N MET A 327 22.92 6.19 18.50
CA MET A 327 22.57 7.08 17.37
C MET A 327 21.68 8.25 17.81
N ILE A 328 20.72 8.01 18.70
CA ILE A 328 19.85 9.08 19.24
C ILE A 328 20.67 10.03 20.11
N GLN A 329 21.59 9.49 20.93
CA GLN A 329 22.53 10.31 21.69
C GLN A 329 23.41 11.16 20.78
N GLN A 330 23.98 10.58 19.72
CA GLN A 330 24.75 11.30 18.71
C GLN A 330 23.92 12.42 18.06
N ALA A 331 22.67 12.15 17.68
CA ALA A 331 21.78 13.15 17.10
C ALA A 331 21.53 14.32 18.05
N ARG A 332 21.34 14.04 19.36
CA ARG A 332 21.06 15.04 20.38
C ARG A 332 22.27 15.88 20.78
N GLN A 333 23.46 15.28 20.80
CA GLN A 333 24.70 15.95 21.16
C GLN A 333 25.34 16.69 19.97
N SER A 334 24.78 16.53 18.77
CA SER A 334 25.24 17.22 17.58
C SER A 334 25.14 18.74 17.71
N ARG A 335 26.12 19.47 17.15
CA ARG A 335 26.07 20.94 17.00
C ARG A 335 24.87 21.45 16.20
N PHE A 336 24.17 20.57 15.51
CA PHE A 336 22.98 20.87 14.73
C PHE A 336 21.69 20.62 15.49
N PHE A 337 21.74 20.26 16.78
CA PHE A 337 20.57 19.96 17.59
C PHE A 337 19.43 20.98 17.40
N ASN A 338 18.23 20.46 17.14
CA ASN A 338 17.00 21.20 16.90
C ASN A 338 17.00 22.15 15.69
N LYS A 339 18.04 22.14 14.85
CA LYS A 339 18.05 22.88 13.57
C LYS A 339 17.24 22.13 12.52
N GLU A 340 16.48 22.87 11.71
CA GLU A 340 15.77 22.32 10.56
C GLU A 340 16.79 21.80 9.53
N ILE A 341 16.63 20.55 9.08
CA ILE A 341 17.60 19.94 8.15
C ILE A 341 17.72 20.77 6.87
N LEU A 342 16.62 21.33 6.37
CA LEU A 342 16.61 22.18 5.17
C LEU A 342 17.37 23.51 5.31
N GLN A 343 17.61 23.98 6.54
CA GLN A 343 18.28 25.27 6.78
C GLN A 343 19.78 25.13 6.98
N ILE A 344 20.30 23.90 7.10
CA ILE A 344 21.72 23.66 7.37
C ILE A 344 22.51 23.74 6.06
N ASN A 345 23.63 24.45 6.07
CA ASN A 345 24.54 24.44 4.91
C ASN A 345 25.12 23.03 4.71
N SER A 346 25.03 22.49 3.49
CA SER A 346 25.55 21.16 3.15
C SER A 346 27.06 21.03 3.38
N LEU A 347 27.84 22.11 3.20
CA LEU A 347 29.27 22.15 3.52
C LEU A 347 29.55 22.00 5.02
N HIS A 348 28.58 22.35 5.88
CA HIS A 348 28.72 22.13 7.33
C HIS A 348 28.34 20.70 7.71
N LEU A 349 27.40 20.07 6.99
CA LEU A 349 27.03 18.67 7.18
C LEU A 349 28.15 17.74 6.72
N CYS A 350 28.73 18.03 5.55
CA CYS A 350 29.86 17.32 5.00
C CYS A 350 30.98 18.32 4.64
N PRO A 351 31.84 18.67 5.61
CA PRO A 351 33.03 19.44 5.29
C PRO A 351 33.85 18.63 4.29
N ILE A 352 34.23 19.28 3.18
CA ILE A 352 35.23 18.73 2.27
C ILE A 352 36.47 18.59 3.15
N ALA A 353 36.98 17.37 3.34
CA ALA A 353 38.26 17.19 3.99
C ALA A 353 39.24 18.07 3.21
N ASP A 354 39.79 19.10 3.85
CA ASP A 354 40.89 19.84 3.27
C ASP A 354 41.91 18.77 2.89
N THR A 355 42.12 18.60 1.58
CA THR A 355 43.08 17.67 1.02
C THR A 355 44.47 18.21 1.35
N VAL A 356 44.87 18.11 2.61
CA VAL A 356 46.27 17.93 2.94
C VAL A 356 46.57 16.59 2.28
N VAL A 357 47.26 16.62 1.13
CA VAL A 357 47.71 15.43 0.42
C VAL A 357 48.26 14.47 1.47
N ASP A 358 47.56 13.37 1.72
CA ASP A 358 47.96 12.43 2.75
C ASP A 358 49.36 11.96 2.37
N ALA A 359 50.29 11.91 3.33
CA ALA A 359 51.67 11.50 3.05
C ALA A 359 51.71 10.12 2.33
N LEU A 360 50.67 9.32 2.53
CA LEU A 360 50.42 8.06 1.86
C LEU A 360 50.15 8.19 0.35
N ASP A 361 49.40 9.21 -0.08
CA ASP A 361 49.14 9.47 -1.51
C ASP A 361 50.42 9.91 -2.23
N LEU A 362 51.24 10.73 -1.56
CA LEU A 362 52.55 11.11 -2.09
C LEU A 362 53.48 9.90 -2.23
N ILE A 363 53.50 9.01 -1.22
CA ILE A 363 54.26 7.75 -1.25
C ILE A 363 53.76 6.85 -2.38
N ASN A 364 52.45 6.73 -2.56
CA ASN A 364 51.85 5.93 -3.65
C ASN A 364 52.22 6.46 -5.03
N ILE A 365 52.26 7.79 -5.20
CA ILE A 365 52.72 8.42 -6.46
C ILE A 365 54.21 8.12 -6.71
N VAL A 366 55.08 8.25 -5.70
CA VAL A 366 56.51 7.94 -5.81
C VAL A 366 56.75 6.46 -6.14
N LEU A 367 55.98 5.56 -5.53
CA LEU A 367 56.04 4.13 -5.82
C LEU A 367 55.57 3.84 -7.25
N ALA A 368 54.49 4.46 -7.72
CA ALA A 368 54.02 4.30 -9.10
C ALA A 368 55.05 4.77 -10.13
N VAL A 369 55.69 5.92 -9.89
CA VAL A 369 56.75 6.45 -10.77
C VAL A 369 57.96 5.54 -10.79
N SER A 370 58.40 5.03 -9.63
CA SER A 370 59.56 4.13 -9.56
C SER A 370 59.30 2.78 -10.25
N ILE A 371 58.09 2.22 -10.12
CA ILE A 371 57.66 1.02 -10.86
C ILE A 371 57.67 1.27 -12.38
N MET A 372 57.14 2.40 -12.83
CA MET A 372 57.13 2.74 -14.26
C MET A 372 58.54 2.88 -14.82
N LEU A 373 59.47 3.49 -14.09
CA LEU A 373 60.87 3.59 -14.48
C LEU A 373 61.55 2.21 -14.56
N LEU A 374 61.25 1.30 -13.62
CA LEU A 374 61.75 -0.07 -13.66
C LEU A 374 61.21 -0.83 -14.88
N ILE A 375 59.92 -0.73 -15.18
CA ILE A 375 59.30 -1.38 -16.35
C ILE A 375 59.92 -0.85 -17.65
N ILE A 376 60.06 0.47 -17.78
CA ILE A 376 60.70 1.11 -18.93
C ILE A 376 62.14 0.61 -19.09
N LYS A 377 62.90 0.53 -17.97
CA LYS A 377 64.28 0.08 -18.00
C LYS A 377 64.40 -1.39 -18.39
N VAL A 378 63.57 -2.26 -17.83
CA VAL A 378 63.52 -3.69 -18.20
C VAL A 378 63.13 -3.86 -19.67
N GLY A 379 62.13 -3.11 -20.14
CA GLY A 379 61.74 -3.12 -21.55
C GLY A 379 62.85 -2.63 -22.48
N TYR A 380 63.55 -1.57 -22.11
CA TYR A 380 64.70 -1.05 -22.85
C TYR A 380 65.83 -2.08 -22.92
N ASP A 381 66.19 -2.69 -21.79
CA ASP A 381 67.26 -3.68 -21.71
C ASP A 381 66.92 -4.95 -22.49
N PHE A 382 65.66 -5.39 -22.47
CA PHE A 382 65.15 -6.50 -23.28
C PHE A 382 65.26 -6.22 -24.79
N LEU A 383 64.84 -5.03 -25.24
CA LEU A 383 64.93 -4.63 -26.64
C LEU A 383 66.39 -4.48 -27.09
N TRP A 384 67.25 -3.95 -26.23
CA TRP A 384 68.68 -3.82 -26.48
C TRP A 384 69.36 -5.19 -26.64
N GLN A 385 69.06 -6.13 -25.74
CA GLN A 385 69.58 -7.50 -25.84
C GLN A 385 69.08 -8.19 -27.11
N LYS A 386 67.80 -8.04 -27.46
CA LYS A 386 67.23 -8.60 -28.70
C LYS A 386 67.91 -8.05 -29.96
N ARG A 387 68.30 -6.78 -29.98
CA ARG A 387 68.97 -6.15 -31.14
C ARG A 387 70.47 -6.44 -31.23
N THR A 388 71.16 -6.56 -30.10
CA THR A 388 72.64 -6.60 -30.07
C THR A 388 73.23 -7.95 -29.69
N GLY A 389 72.41 -8.88 -29.16
CA GLY A 389 72.85 -10.18 -28.65
C GLY A 389 73.73 -10.08 -27.38
N LYS A 390 73.98 -8.87 -26.87
CA LYS A 390 74.84 -8.62 -25.70
C LYS A 390 73.99 -8.40 -24.45
N LEU A 391 74.39 -9.02 -23.35
CA LEU A 391 73.74 -8.84 -22.05
C LEU A 391 73.88 -7.39 -21.56
N PRO A 392 72.84 -6.80 -20.92
CA PRO A 392 72.93 -5.50 -20.25
C PRO A 392 74.05 -5.48 -19.21
N ARG A 393 74.69 -4.32 -19.01
CA ARG A 393 75.89 -4.16 -18.14
C ARG A 393 75.70 -4.70 -16.71
N PHE A 394 74.49 -4.70 -16.17
CA PHE A 394 74.20 -5.19 -14.82
C PHE A 394 74.44 -6.71 -14.67
N PHE A 395 74.26 -7.49 -15.74
CA PHE A 395 74.47 -8.94 -15.72
C PHE A 395 75.87 -9.36 -16.19
N LYS A 396 76.76 -8.40 -16.46
CA LYS A 396 78.18 -8.72 -16.62
C LYS A 396 78.73 -9.03 -15.24
N LEU A 397 78.68 -10.30 -14.86
CA LEU A 397 79.52 -10.82 -13.78
C LEU A 397 80.97 -10.53 -14.19
N ASN A 398 81.63 -9.66 -13.43
CA ASN A 398 83.09 -9.58 -13.45
C ASN A 398 83.59 -10.91 -12.86
N ILE A 399 83.79 -11.90 -13.72
CA ILE A 399 84.55 -13.12 -13.42
C ILE A 399 86.00 -12.85 -13.77
#